data_AF-A0A061P9N4-F1
#
_entry.id   AF-A0A061P9N4-F1
#
_cell.length_a   1.000
_cell.length_b   1.000
_cell.length_c   1.000
_cell.angle_alpha   90.00
_cell.angle_beta   90.00
_cell.angle_gamma   90.00
#
_symmetry.space_group_name_H-M   'P 1'
#
loop_
_entity.id
_entity.type
_entity.pdbx_description
1 polymer ?
#
loop_
_entity_poly.entity_id
_entity_poly.type
_entity_poly.pdbx_seq_one_letter_code
_entity_poly.pdbx_strand_id
1 'polypeptide(L)'
;MKHLNRMRNERGSTSYIVIFILLGSILISFVFFDLFTTFSGKRISQTGADAVAIAAATEMKRAYEPHLAEKIDDEIEDLLDEIEEYMEEEEASWDEAMSEFYVPNELEQRLLNSSAELEIEVPVDYFDDVFDDAGLTAIICEGIYNQQSRIDEVTRYYAGQNRVEDDFSMQFPVDGEAKVIINTKHPVSFITVGDGEFSSESSRTVTSEAAANVVLPVEMEFIPMSCST
;
A
#
# COMPACT_ATOMS: atom_id res chain seq x y z
N MET A 1 81.18 44.31 4.41
CA MET A 1 79.75 44.50 4.06
C MET A 1 79.05 43.17 4.31
N LYS A 2 78.42 42.95 5.48
CA LYS A 2 77.03 43.30 5.83
C LYS A 2 76.00 42.77 4.82
N HIS A 3 75.77 41.45 4.80
CA HIS A 3 74.49 40.84 4.48
C HIS A 3 74.56 39.38 4.92
N LEU A 4 73.80 39.01 5.96
CA LEU A 4 73.32 37.65 6.30
C LEU A 4 73.00 37.65 7.79
N ASN A 5 71.82 38.15 8.17
CA ASN A 5 71.16 37.79 9.44
C ASN A 5 69.73 38.32 9.46
N ARG A 6 68.88 37.76 8.60
CA ARG A 6 67.43 37.95 8.71
C ARG A 6 66.65 36.74 8.17
N MET A 7 67.02 35.53 8.60
CA MET A 7 66.09 34.40 8.56
C MET A 7 65.35 34.38 9.89
N ARG A 8 64.34 35.27 9.98
CA ARG A 8 63.42 35.36 11.11
C ARG A 8 62.50 34.14 11.07
N ASN A 9 62.62 33.33 12.11
CA ASN A 9 61.63 32.41 12.67
C ASN A 9 60.17 32.57 12.15
N GLU A 10 59.80 31.85 11.09
CA GLU A 10 58.40 31.71 10.62
C GLU A 10 57.69 30.45 11.15
N ARG A 11 58.35 29.67 12.03
CA ARG A 11 57.82 28.39 12.54
C ARG A 11 56.56 28.50 13.43
N GLY A 12 56.13 29.70 13.80
CA GLY A 12 54.97 29.91 14.68
C GLY A 12 53.62 30.02 13.97
N SER A 13 53.56 30.61 12.77
CA SER A 13 52.27 30.98 12.15
C SER A 13 51.53 29.79 11.53
N THR A 14 52.27 28.85 10.94
CA THR A 14 51.69 27.72 10.20
C THR A 14 50.98 26.73 11.12
N SER A 15 51.52 26.50 12.32
CA SER A 15 50.95 25.56 13.29
C SER A 15 49.57 25.97 13.77
N TYR A 16 49.33 27.27 14.01
CA TYR A 16 48.02 27.77 14.43
C TYR A 16 46.97 27.64 13.31
N ILE A 17 47.36 27.90 12.06
CA ILE A 17 46.48 27.73 10.90
C ILE A 17 46.04 26.27 10.79
N VAL A 18 46.96 25.32 10.93
CA VAL A 18 46.64 23.89 10.88
C VAL A 18 45.68 23.47 12.00
N ILE A 19 45.90 23.94 13.24
CA ILE A 19 45.00 23.66 14.36
C ILE A 19 43.60 24.22 14.10
N PHE A 20 43.52 25.45 13.56
CA PHE A 20 42.23 26.10 13.27
C PHE A 20 41.47 25.37 12.15
N ILE A 21 42.19 24.94 11.10
CA ILE A 21 41.61 24.12 10.02
C ILE A 21 41.13 22.78 10.56
N LEU A 22 41.90 22.11 11.42
CA LEU A 22 41.49 20.86 12.06
C LEU A 22 40.23 21.04 12.90
N LEU A 23 40.19 22.04 13.78
CA LEU A 23 39.00 22.36 14.57
C LEU A 23 37.78 22.68 13.70
N GLY A 24 37.99 23.47 12.64
CA GLY A 24 36.95 23.76 11.65
C GLY A 24 36.43 22.50 10.96
N SER A 25 37.32 21.60 10.54
CA SER A 25 36.94 20.33 9.90
C SER A 25 36.14 19.41 10.82
N ILE A 26 36.50 19.36 12.11
CA ILE A 26 35.77 18.57 13.12
C ILE A 26 34.36 19.13 13.30
N LEU A 27 34.21 20.45 13.47
CA LEU A 27 32.90 21.09 13.62
C LEU A 27 32.02 20.86 12.39
N ILE A 28 32.58 21.06 11.19
CA ILE A 28 31.89 20.81 9.93
C ILE A 28 31.45 19.34 9.84
N SER A 29 32.30 18.40 10.28
CA SER A 29 31.99 16.96 10.25
C SER A 29 30.81 16.61 11.16
N PHE A 30 30.69 17.23 12.35
CA PHE A 30 29.52 17.05 13.22
C PHE A 30 28.22 17.53 12.57
N VAL A 31 28.25 18.71 11.93
CA VAL A 31 27.07 19.23 11.22
C VAL A 31 26.68 18.32 10.06
N PHE A 32 27.64 17.86 9.26
CA PHE A 32 27.35 16.93 8.17
C PHE A 32 26.84 15.58 8.67
N PHE A 33 27.38 15.07 9.77
CA PHE A 33 26.91 13.83 10.37
C PHE A 33 25.45 13.94 10.82
N ASP A 34 25.08 15.01 11.52
CA ASP A 34 23.72 15.26 12.00
C ASP A 34 22.69 15.43 10.86
N LEU A 35 23.08 16.15 9.81
CA LEU A 35 22.29 16.24 8.59
C LEU A 35 22.13 14.87 7.93
N PHE A 36 23.24 14.12 7.77
CA PHE A 36 23.23 12.82 7.11
C PHE A 36 22.38 11.79 7.86
N THR A 37 22.46 11.72 9.18
CA THR A 37 21.64 10.80 10.00
C THR A 37 20.17 11.15 9.88
N THR A 38 19.81 12.44 9.94
CA THR A 38 18.43 12.90 9.78
C THR A 38 17.86 12.57 8.40
N PHE A 39 18.61 12.86 7.33
CA PHE A 39 18.19 12.56 5.96
C PHE A 39 18.09 11.05 5.71
N SER A 40 19.03 10.27 6.25
CA SER A 40 19.00 8.80 6.13
C SER A 40 17.80 8.21 6.87
N GLY A 41 17.51 8.70 8.08
CA GLY A 41 16.35 8.30 8.86
C GLY A 41 15.04 8.56 8.12
N LYS A 42 14.87 9.78 7.57
CA LYS A 42 13.67 10.12 6.77
C LYS A 42 13.52 9.22 5.54
N ARG A 43 14.61 8.98 4.79
CA ARG A 43 14.56 8.12 3.60
C ARG A 43 14.21 6.68 3.94
N ILE A 44 14.85 6.10 4.95
CA ILE A 44 14.56 4.73 5.40
C ILE A 44 13.10 4.64 5.87
N SER A 45 12.63 5.64 6.61
CA SER A 45 11.26 5.70 7.10
C SER A 45 10.23 5.78 5.98
N GLN A 46 10.47 6.61 4.96
CA GLN A 46 9.58 6.73 3.81
C GLN A 46 9.55 5.45 2.97
N THR A 47 10.72 4.86 2.67
CA THR A 47 10.80 3.57 1.96
C THR A 47 10.13 2.44 2.74
N GLY A 48 10.26 2.45 4.07
CA GLY A 48 9.55 1.51 4.93
C GLY A 48 8.03 1.69 4.86
N ALA A 49 7.55 2.93 4.97
CA ALA A 49 6.13 3.23 4.83
C ALA A 49 5.58 2.82 3.46
N ASP A 50 6.29 3.11 2.36
CA ASP A 50 5.92 2.73 1.00
C ASP A 50 5.79 1.19 0.86
N ALA A 51 6.77 0.45 1.39
CA ALA A 51 6.74 -1.01 1.37
C ALA A 51 5.54 -1.57 2.16
N VAL A 52 5.22 -0.97 3.30
CA VAL A 52 4.09 -1.36 4.14
C VAL A 52 2.75 -1.03 3.46
N ALA A 53 2.62 0.14 2.84
CA ALA A 53 1.42 0.52 2.09
C ALA A 53 1.18 -0.42 0.89
N ILE A 54 2.22 -0.76 0.13
CA ILE A 54 2.12 -1.71 -0.98
C ILE A 54 1.73 -3.10 -0.48
N ALA A 55 2.30 -3.55 0.63
CA ALA A 55 1.94 -4.84 1.24
C ALA A 55 0.48 -4.86 1.68
N ALA A 56 0.00 -3.80 2.34
CA ALA A 56 -1.39 -3.66 2.75
C ALA A 56 -2.34 -3.69 1.53
N ALA A 57 -2.05 -2.90 0.48
CA ALA A 57 -2.86 -2.88 -0.73
C ALA A 57 -2.90 -4.24 -1.45
N THR A 58 -1.77 -4.95 -1.48
CA THR A 58 -1.69 -6.30 -2.06
C THR A 58 -2.50 -7.31 -1.27
N GLU A 59 -2.46 -7.21 0.07
CA GLU A 59 -3.22 -8.13 0.93
C GLU A 59 -4.72 -7.81 0.92
N MET A 60 -5.11 -6.55 0.81
CA MET A 60 -6.49 -6.13 0.55
C MET A 60 -7.03 -6.76 -0.74
N LYS A 61 -6.22 -6.77 -1.82
CA LYS A 61 -6.59 -7.46 -3.06
C LYS A 61 -6.86 -8.94 -2.84
N ARG A 62 -5.92 -9.64 -2.20
CA ARG A 62 -6.09 -11.06 -1.86
C ARG A 62 -7.24 -11.34 -0.92
N ALA A 63 -7.67 -10.35 -0.14
CA ALA A 63 -8.78 -10.49 0.78
C ALA A 63 -10.12 -10.46 0.06
N TYR A 64 -10.32 -9.54 -0.90
CA TYR A 64 -11.60 -9.44 -1.60
C TYR A 64 -11.74 -10.40 -2.79
N GLU A 65 -10.65 -10.77 -3.47
CA GLU A 65 -10.69 -11.68 -4.63
C GLU A 65 -11.51 -12.96 -4.40
N PRO A 66 -11.33 -13.73 -3.30
CA PRO A 66 -12.13 -14.92 -3.07
C PRO A 66 -13.61 -14.61 -2.82
N HIS A 67 -13.92 -13.48 -2.18
CA HIS A 67 -15.31 -13.06 -1.96
C HIS A 67 -16.01 -12.64 -3.25
N LEU A 68 -15.29 -11.96 -4.14
CA LEU A 68 -15.80 -11.64 -5.47
C LEU A 68 -16.03 -12.90 -6.30
N ALA A 69 -15.09 -13.86 -6.25
CA ALA A 69 -15.26 -15.14 -6.93
C ALA A 69 -16.45 -15.94 -6.40
N GLU A 70 -16.65 -15.98 -5.08
CA GLU A 70 -17.82 -16.60 -4.44
C GLU A 70 -19.12 -15.93 -4.91
N LYS A 71 -19.17 -14.60 -4.95
CA LYS A 71 -20.34 -13.86 -5.45
C LYS A 71 -20.63 -14.13 -6.92
N ILE A 72 -19.60 -14.20 -7.76
CA ILE A 72 -19.76 -14.56 -9.18
C ILE A 72 -20.28 -15.98 -9.32
N ASP A 73 -19.75 -16.93 -8.54
CA ASP A 73 -20.22 -18.32 -8.57
C ASP A 73 -21.69 -18.42 -8.12
N ASP A 74 -22.10 -17.66 -7.08
CA ASP A 74 -23.51 -17.58 -6.65
C ASP A 74 -24.43 -17.12 -7.81
N GLU A 75 -24.09 -16.03 -8.51
CA GLU A 75 -24.91 -15.51 -9.62
C GLU A 75 -24.92 -16.45 -10.84
N ILE A 76 -23.84 -17.21 -11.06
CA ILE A 76 -23.79 -18.24 -12.10
C ILE A 76 -24.70 -19.42 -11.75
N GLU A 77 -24.76 -19.82 -10.48
CA GLU A 77 -25.68 -20.85 -10.01
C GLU A 77 -27.15 -20.40 -10.16
N ASP A 78 -27.47 -19.16 -9.76
CA ASP A 78 -28.80 -18.60 -9.93
C ASP A 78 -29.21 -18.53 -11.42
N LEU A 79 -28.31 -18.12 -12.31
CA LEU A 79 -28.54 -18.14 -13.76
C LEU A 79 -28.79 -19.56 -14.29
N LEU A 80 -28.06 -20.56 -13.81
CA LEU A 80 -28.25 -21.94 -14.22
C LEU A 80 -29.64 -22.45 -13.84
N ASP A 81 -30.08 -22.16 -12.61
CA ASP A 81 -31.41 -22.52 -12.12
C ASP A 81 -32.51 -21.85 -12.98
N GLU A 82 -32.36 -20.58 -13.34
CA GLU A 82 -33.29 -19.87 -14.23
C GLU A 82 -33.36 -20.49 -15.63
N ILE A 83 -32.20 -20.89 -16.19
CA ILE A 83 -32.11 -21.55 -17.49
C ILE A 83 -32.78 -22.93 -17.45
N GLU A 84 -32.54 -23.71 -16.40
CA GLU A 84 -33.15 -25.03 -16.23
C GLU A 84 -34.68 -24.92 -16.11
N GLU A 85 -35.20 -23.96 -15.34
CA GLU A 85 -36.63 -23.68 -15.23
C GLU A 85 -37.24 -23.31 -16.60
N TYR A 86 -36.61 -22.39 -17.34
CA TYR A 86 -37.06 -22.01 -18.67
C TYR A 86 -37.10 -23.20 -19.66
N MET A 87 -36.07 -24.05 -19.64
CA MET A 87 -36.02 -25.24 -20.50
C MET A 87 -37.12 -26.24 -20.18
N GLU A 88 -37.46 -26.42 -18.90
CA GLU A 88 -38.55 -27.28 -18.47
C GLU A 88 -39.93 -26.73 -18.86
N GLU A 89 -40.15 -25.42 -18.71
CA GLU A 89 -41.44 -24.77 -18.97
C GLU A 89 -41.77 -24.68 -20.47
N GLU A 90 -40.78 -24.30 -21.28
CA GLU A 90 -40.97 -24.05 -22.72
C GLU A 90 -40.59 -25.28 -23.59
N GLU A 91 -40.18 -26.39 -22.97
CA GLU A 91 -39.60 -27.57 -23.65
C GLU A 91 -38.44 -27.18 -24.59
N ALA A 92 -37.69 -26.13 -24.23
CA ALA A 92 -36.65 -25.54 -25.05
C ALA A 92 -35.35 -26.37 -25.02
N SER A 93 -34.55 -26.25 -26.08
CA SER A 93 -33.21 -26.83 -26.09
C SER A 93 -32.19 -25.93 -25.39
N TRP A 94 -31.05 -26.49 -24.96
CA TRP A 94 -29.96 -25.69 -24.35
C TRP A 94 -29.53 -24.52 -25.24
N ASP A 95 -29.35 -24.76 -26.54
CA ASP A 95 -28.98 -23.70 -27.51
C ASP A 95 -30.05 -22.60 -27.61
N GLU A 96 -31.32 -22.97 -27.45
CA GLU A 96 -32.44 -22.02 -27.46
C GLU A 96 -32.45 -21.20 -26.17
N ALA A 97 -32.22 -21.82 -25.02
CA ALA A 97 -32.10 -21.11 -23.74
C ALA A 97 -30.90 -20.16 -23.72
N MET A 98 -29.70 -20.60 -24.14
CA MET A 98 -28.53 -19.71 -24.23
C MET A 98 -28.81 -18.49 -25.12
N SER A 99 -29.55 -18.69 -26.22
CA SER A 99 -29.93 -17.60 -27.12
C SER A 99 -30.98 -16.66 -26.54
N GLU A 100 -31.89 -17.16 -25.70
CA GLU A 100 -32.94 -16.36 -25.05
C GLU A 100 -32.35 -15.48 -23.93
N PHE A 101 -31.47 -16.05 -23.11
CA PHE A 101 -30.78 -15.35 -22.02
C PHE A 101 -29.56 -14.54 -22.52
N TYR A 102 -29.21 -14.63 -23.80
CA TYR A 102 -28.04 -13.96 -24.40
C TYR A 102 -26.71 -14.31 -23.70
N VAL A 103 -26.56 -15.55 -23.25
CA VAL A 103 -25.39 -16.02 -22.49
C VAL A 103 -24.13 -16.00 -23.39
N PRO A 104 -23.06 -15.29 -23.01
CA PRO A 104 -21.79 -15.33 -23.74
C PRO A 104 -21.18 -16.73 -23.77
N ASN A 105 -20.45 -17.07 -24.84
CA ASN A 105 -19.87 -18.42 -25.01
C ASN A 105 -18.90 -18.82 -23.87
N GLU A 106 -18.21 -17.84 -23.29
CA GLU A 106 -17.29 -18.02 -22.17
C GLU A 106 -18.06 -18.42 -20.89
N LEU A 107 -19.19 -17.77 -20.65
CA LEU A 107 -20.08 -18.06 -19.53
C LEU A 107 -20.81 -19.40 -19.74
N GLU A 108 -21.25 -19.69 -20.96
CA GLU A 108 -21.83 -20.99 -21.34
C GLU A 108 -20.85 -22.13 -21.05
N GLN A 109 -19.57 -21.97 -21.40
CA GLN A 109 -18.54 -22.98 -21.08
C GLN A 109 -18.39 -23.20 -19.57
N ARG A 110 -18.51 -22.13 -18.77
CA ARG A 110 -18.48 -22.21 -17.30
C ARG A 110 -19.70 -22.90 -16.73
N LEU A 111 -20.88 -22.71 -17.33
CA LEU A 111 -22.12 -23.41 -16.97
C LEU A 111 -22.02 -24.92 -17.29
N LEU A 112 -21.51 -25.27 -18.47
CA LEU A 112 -21.34 -26.68 -18.88
C LEU A 112 -20.21 -27.40 -18.12
N ASN A 113 -19.20 -26.65 -17.68
CA ASN A 113 -18.05 -27.18 -16.96
C ASN A 113 -17.62 -26.21 -15.86
N SER A 114 -17.91 -26.57 -14.61
CA SER A 114 -17.59 -25.72 -13.47
C SER A 114 -16.10 -25.46 -13.24
N SER A 115 -15.23 -26.20 -13.92
CA SER A 115 -13.77 -26.01 -13.87
C SER A 115 -13.22 -25.20 -15.06
N ALA A 116 -14.06 -24.70 -15.97
CA ALA A 116 -13.60 -23.85 -17.05
C ALA A 116 -13.07 -22.51 -16.50
N GLU A 117 -11.96 -22.03 -17.04
CA GLU A 117 -11.43 -20.70 -16.70
C GLU A 117 -12.38 -19.63 -17.25
N LEU A 118 -12.79 -18.70 -16.39
CA LEU A 118 -13.66 -17.57 -16.73
C LEU A 118 -12.94 -16.27 -16.33
N GLU A 119 -12.78 -15.36 -17.29
CA GLU A 119 -12.27 -14.01 -17.03
C GLU A 119 -13.32 -13.22 -16.23
N ILE A 120 -12.91 -12.49 -15.19
CA ILE A 120 -13.82 -11.81 -14.24
C ILE A 120 -14.68 -10.75 -14.95
N GLU A 121 -14.14 -10.15 -16.00
CA GLU A 121 -14.81 -9.15 -16.82
C GLU A 121 -16.11 -9.67 -17.45
N VAL A 122 -16.17 -10.96 -17.81
CA VAL A 122 -17.34 -11.55 -18.49
C VAL A 122 -18.57 -11.60 -17.58
N PRO A 123 -18.54 -12.25 -16.38
CA PRO A 123 -19.69 -12.25 -15.48
C PRO A 123 -19.97 -10.86 -14.92
N VAL A 124 -18.97 -10.02 -14.69
CA VAL A 124 -19.19 -8.65 -14.23
C VAL A 124 -20.00 -7.83 -15.25
N ASP A 125 -19.68 -7.93 -16.54
CA ASP A 125 -20.42 -7.24 -17.61
C ASP A 125 -21.80 -7.88 -17.85
N TYR A 126 -21.91 -9.20 -17.73
CA TYR A 126 -23.18 -9.91 -17.94
C TYR A 126 -24.20 -9.63 -16.81
N PHE A 127 -23.76 -9.61 -15.55
CA PHE A 127 -24.59 -9.32 -14.39
C PHE A 127 -24.44 -7.86 -13.93
N ASP A 128 -24.47 -6.90 -14.85
CA ASP A 128 -24.27 -5.46 -14.58
C ASP A 128 -25.23 -4.90 -13.52
N ASP A 129 -26.45 -5.44 -13.42
CA ASP A 129 -27.42 -5.05 -12.38
C ASP A 129 -26.97 -5.42 -10.95
N VAL A 130 -26.11 -6.43 -10.81
CA VAL A 130 -25.57 -6.91 -9.52
C VAL A 130 -24.15 -6.38 -9.27
N PHE A 131 -23.32 -6.40 -10.32
CA PHE A 131 -21.93 -5.95 -10.27
C PHE A 131 -21.75 -4.52 -10.82
N ASP A 132 -22.73 -3.66 -10.59
CA ASP A 132 -22.54 -2.23 -10.80
C ASP A 132 -21.40 -1.68 -9.91
N ASP A 133 -20.93 -0.47 -10.19
CA ASP A 133 -19.84 0.17 -9.44
C ASP A 133 -20.08 0.16 -7.91
N ALA A 134 -21.35 0.26 -7.49
CA ALA A 134 -21.74 0.26 -6.08
C ALA A 134 -21.69 -1.15 -5.47
N GLY A 135 -22.21 -2.16 -6.16
CA GLY A 135 -22.22 -3.57 -5.77
C GLY A 135 -20.80 -4.13 -5.70
N LEU A 136 -19.97 -3.89 -6.73
CA LEU A 136 -18.56 -4.25 -6.71
C LEU A 136 -17.82 -3.57 -5.55
N THR A 137 -18.09 -2.28 -5.29
CA THR A 137 -17.46 -1.58 -4.16
C THR A 137 -17.87 -2.20 -2.83
N ALA A 138 -19.14 -2.57 -2.66
CA ALA A 138 -19.63 -3.22 -1.46
C ALA A 138 -18.95 -4.58 -1.23
N ILE A 139 -18.85 -5.42 -2.25
CA ILE A 139 -18.18 -6.73 -2.20
C ILE A 139 -16.70 -6.57 -1.85
N ILE A 140 -16.01 -5.61 -2.47
CA ILE A 140 -14.60 -5.33 -2.19
C ILE A 140 -14.41 -4.93 -0.73
N CYS A 141 -15.22 -3.99 -0.25
CA CYS A 141 -15.14 -3.50 1.12
C CYS A 141 -15.49 -4.57 2.15
N GLU A 142 -16.52 -5.39 1.89
CA GLU A 142 -16.86 -6.52 2.73
C GLU A 142 -15.70 -7.52 2.84
N GLY A 143 -15.09 -7.91 1.70
CA GLY A 143 -13.96 -8.83 1.71
C GLY A 143 -12.73 -8.30 2.47
N ILE A 144 -12.46 -7.01 2.33
CA ILE A 144 -11.39 -6.33 3.09
C ILE A 144 -11.70 -6.30 4.58
N TYR A 145 -12.90 -5.87 4.98
CA TYR A 145 -13.28 -5.75 6.39
C TYR A 145 -13.34 -7.11 7.10
N ASN A 146 -13.81 -8.15 6.41
CA ASN A 146 -13.83 -9.52 6.93
C ASN A 146 -12.42 -10.07 7.20
N GLN A 147 -11.41 -9.60 6.46
CA GLN A 147 -10.01 -10.01 6.61
C GLN A 147 -9.11 -8.94 7.26
N GLN A 148 -9.70 -7.90 7.86
CA GLN A 148 -8.96 -6.76 8.44
C GLN A 148 -7.85 -7.21 9.40
N SER A 149 -8.13 -8.22 10.23
CA SER A 149 -7.16 -8.75 11.21
C SER A 149 -5.91 -9.36 10.54
N ARG A 150 -6.10 -10.07 9.43
CA ARG A 150 -5.03 -10.65 8.62
C ARG A 150 -4.24 -9.57 7.88
N ILE A 151 -4.93 -8.57 7.34
CA ILE A 151 -4.28 -7.42 6.68
C ILE A 151 -3.40 -6.67 7.70
N ASP A 152 -3.88 -6.42 8.91
CA ASP A 152 -3.12 -5.81 9.99
C ASP A 152 -1.87 -6.64 10.36
N GLU A 153 -2.00 -7.97 10.45
CA GLU A 153 -0.90 -8.87 10.76
C GLU A 153 0.20 -8.83 9.68
N VAL A 154 -0.18 -8.93 8.41
CA VAL A 154 0.75 -8.84 7.28
C VAL A 154 1.43 -7.47 7.25
N THR A 155 0.66 -6.41 7.48
CA THR A 155 1.17 -5.03 7.52
C THR A 155 2.20 -4.85 8.64
N ARG A 156 1.94 -5.38 9.85
CA ARG A 156 2.92 -5.42 10.96
C ARG A 156 4.17 -6.24 10.60
N TYR A 157 4.00 -7.39 9.97
CA TYR A 157 5.13 -8.21 9.53
C TYR A 157 6.07 -7.41 8.61
N TYR A 158 5.54 -6.73 7.60
CA TYR A 158 6.34 -5.91 6.68
C TYR A 158 6.90 -4.65 7.35
N ALA A 159 6.19 -4.06 8.31
CA ALA A 159 6.70 -2.94 9.10
C ALA A 159 7.97 -3.35 9.87
N GLY A 160 7.92 -4.48 10.58
CA GLY A 160 9.07 -5.02 11.30
C GLY A 160 10.27 -5.34 10.41
N GLN A 161 10.04 -5.93 9.22
CA GLN A 161 11.12 -6.19 8.25
C GLN A 161 11.81 -4.90 7.76
N ASN A 162 11.07 -3.80 7.69
CA ASN A 162 11.57 -2.50 7.24
C ASN A 162 12.05 -1.59 8.39
N ARG A 163 12.17 -2.12 9.62
CA ARG A 163 12.59 -1.36 10.82
C ARG A 163 11.68 -0.16 11.10
N VAL A 164 10.42 -0.31 10.76
CA VAL A 164 9.31 0.57 11.13
C VAL A 164 8.80 0.09 12.48
N GLU A 165 8.43 1.01 13.38
CA GLU A 165 7.78 0.59 14.62
C GLU A 165 6.40 -0.02 14.34
N ASP A 166 5.97 -0.94 15.20
CA ASP A 166 4.64 -1.57 15.12
C ASP A 166 3.49 -0.58 15.45
N ASP A 167 3.81 0.68 15.78
CA ASP A 167 2.85 1.77 15.96
C ASP A 167 2.61 2.49 14.62
N PHE A 168 1.74 1.88 13.80
CA PHE A 168 1.21 2.50 12.59
C PHE A 168 -0.32 2.57 12.63
N SER A 169 -0.88 3.52 11.87
CA SER A 169 -2.32 3.57 11.61
C SER A 169 -2.59 3.33 10.13
N MET A 170 -3.55 2.45 9.84
CA MET A 170 -4.04 2.18 8.50
C MET A 170 -5.42 2.81 8.32
N GLN A 171 -5.64 3.45 7.16
CA GLN A 171 -6.93 4.01 6.77
C GLN A 171 -7.29 3.53 5.37
N PHE A 172 -8.51 3.01 5.22
CA PHE A 172 -9.12 2.60 3.97
C PHE A 172 -10.65 2.68 4.10
N PRO A 173 -11.38 3.14 3.07
CA PRO A 173 -10.89 3.86 1.88
C PRO A 173 -10.48 5.31 2.18
N VAL A 174 -9.84 6.00 1.23
CA VAL A 174 -9.39 7.40 1.41
C VAL A 174 -9.73 8.27 0.20
N ASP A 175 -10.24 9.48 0.44
CA ASP A 175 -10.53 10.52 -0.57
C ASP A 175 -11.41 10.08 -1.74
N GLY A 176 -12.34 9.15 -1.51
CA GLY A 176 -13.19 8.65 -2.59
C GLY A 176 -12.61 7.48 -3.37
N GLU A 177 -11.38 7.06 -3.07
CA GLU A 177 -10.66 6.07 -3.88
C GLU A 177 -10.38 4.79 -3.08
N ALA A 178 -10.20 3.67 -3.81
CA ALA A 178 -9.70 2.40 -3.29
C ALA A 178 -8.21 2.51 -2.94
N LYS A 179 -7.89 3.33 -1.94
CA LYS A 179 -6.55 3.68 -1.53
C LYS A 179 -6.37 3.42 -0.05
N VAL A 180 -5.25 2.81 0.30
CA VAL A 180 -4.82 2.63 1.68
C VAL A 180 -3.75 3.65 2.02
N ILE A 181 -3.91 4.34 3.14
CA ILE A 181 -2.86 5.18 3.74
C ILE A 181 -2.32 4.49 4.97
N ILE A 182 -1.00 4.37 5.02
CA ILE A 182 -0.24 3.92 6.18
C ILE A 182 0.55 5.09 6.73
N ASN A 183 0.29 5.42 8.00
CA ASN A 183 1.11 6.34 8.77
C ASN A 183 2.00 5.55 9.71
N THR A 184 3.32 5.68 9.54
CA THR A 184 4.32 4.98 10.35
C THR A 184 5.09 5.94 11.23
N LYS A 185 5.57 5.44 12.37
CA LYS A 185 6.51 6.16 13.24
C LYS A 185 7.86 5.48 13.22
N HIS A 186 8.92 6.29 13.16
CA HIS A 186 10.29 5.82 13.28
C HIS A 186 11.04 6.61 14.34
N PRO A 187 11.72 5.94 15.28
CA PRO A 187 12.55 6.61 16.27
C PRO A 187 13.85 7.05 15.63
N VAL A 188 14.24 8.32 15.84
CA VAL A 188 15.58 8.77 15.47
C VAL A 188 16.56 8.44 16.59
N SER A 189 17.53 7.58 16.28
CA SER A 189 18.51 7.08 17.24
C SER A 189 19.63 8.07 17.58
N PHE A 190 19.71 9.21 16.88
CA PHE A 190 20.76 10.21 17.11
C PHE A 190 20.23 11.63 16.93
N ILE A 191 20.16 12.38 18.03
CA ILE A 191 19.94 13.82 18.07
C ILE A 191 21.09 14.40 18.91
N THR A 192 21.88 15.30 18.33
CA THR A 192 23.03 15.90 19.02
C THR A 192 22.66 17.00 20.02
N VAL A 193 21.40 17.45 20.05
CA VAL A 193 20.87 18.40 21.05
C VAL A 193 20.45 17.66 22.32
N GLY A 194 20.81 18.21 23.48
CA GLY A 194 20.64 17.56 24.78
C GLY A 194 19.18 17.28 25.15
N ASP A 195 18.99 16.21 25.93
CA ASP A 195 17.68 15.66 26.34
C ASP A 195 16.71 16.68 27.01
N GLY A 196 17.21 17.83 27.45
CA GLY A 196 16.45 18.84 28.18
C GLY A 196 15.49 19.71 27.34
N GLU A 197 15.68 19.80 26.02
CA GLU A 197 14.81 20.61 25.14
C GLU A 197 13.75 19.80 24.37
N PHE A 198 13.82 18.47 24.41
CA PHE A 198 12.92 17.55 23.70
C PHE A 198 12.36 16.45 24.63
N SER A 199 11.85 16.85 25.79
CA SER A 199 11.40 15.95 26.86
C SER A 199 10.08 15.22 26.61
N SER A 200 9.40 15.49 25.49
CA SER A 200 8.24 14.70 25.05
C SER A 200 8.70 13.54 24.16
N GLU A 201 8.22 12.31 24.40
CA GLU A 201 8.50 11.15 23.54
C GLU A 201 8.17 11.42 22.05
N SER A 202 7.21 12.30 21.77
CA SER A 202 6.80 12.71 20.43
C SER A 202 7.82 13.56 19.65
N SER A 203 8.85 14.11 20.31
CA SER A 203 9.90 14.89 19.61
C SER A 203 11.02 14.04 19.03
N ARG A 204 11.01 12.73 19.28
CA ARG A 204 12.02 11.77 18.79
C ARG A 204 11.51 10.83 17.71
N THR A 205 10.28 11.02 17.25
CA THR A 205 9.68 10.20 16.20
C THR A 205 9.56 11.01 14.92
N VAL A 206 10.01 10.41 13.82
CA VAL A 206 9.72 10.88 12.47
C VAL A 206 8.49 10.11 12.02
N THR A 207 7.43 10.83 11.72
CA THR A 207 6.24 10.27 11.08
C THR A 207 6.43 10.27 9.58
N SER A 208 6.14 9.14 8.93
CA SER A 208 6.06 9.05 7.47
C SER A 208 4.68 8.55 7.07
N GLU A 209 4.14 9.14 6.03
CA GLU A 209 2.89 8.74 5.42
C GLU A 209 3.20 8.16 4.04
N ALA A 210 2.60 7.02 3.73
CA ALA A 210 2.64 6.43 2.41
C ALA A 210 1.24 5.98 2.02
N ALA A 211 0.96 6.06 0.72
CA ALA A 211 -0.31 5.65 0.16
C ALA A 211 -0.08 4.63 -0.96
N ALA A 212 -0.95 3.64 -1.06
CA ALA A 212 -0.96 2.68 -2.15
C ALA A 212 -2.38 2.47 -2.64
N ASN A 213 -2.54 2.35 -3.96
CA ASN A 213 -3.83 2.02 -4.55
C ASN A 213 -4.05 0.51 -4.43
N VAL A 214 -5.25 0.12 -4.01
CA VAL A 214 -5.75 -1.24 -4.12
C VAL A 214 -6.11 -1.45 -5.59
N VAL A 215 -5.52 -2.46 -6.21
CA VAL A 215 -5.84 -2.82 -7.60
C VAL A 215 -7.26 -3.37 -7.61
N LEU A 216 -8.14 -2.79 -8.42
CA LEU A 216 -9.53 -3.22 -8.60
C LEU A 216 -9.62 -4.37 -9.63
N PRO A 217 -10.68 -5.19 -9.59
CA PRO A 217 -10.83 -6.34 -10.49
C PRO A 217 -11.05 -5.92 -11.95
N VAL A 218 -11.80 -4.83 -12.18
CA VAL A 218 -12.13 -4.28 -13.50
C VAL A 218 -12.00 -2.75 -13.47
N GLU A 219 -12.13 -2.09 -14.62
CA GLU A 219 -12.24 -0.63 -14.68
C GLU A 219 -13.61 -0.20 -14.14
N MET A 220 -13.66 0.18 -12.87
CA MET A 220 -14.88 0.60 -12.15
C MET A 220 -14.65 1.93 -11.40
N GLU A 221 -15.72 2.68 -11.14
CA GLU A 221 -15.70 3.80 -10.20
C GLU A 221 -15.84 3.26 -8.77
N PHE A 222 -14.87 3.57 -7.90
CA PHE A 222 -14.99 3.17 -6.49
C PHE A 222 -15.96 4.11 -5.77
N ILE A 223 -17.00 3.57 -5.14
CA ILE A 223 -18.06 4.34 -4.47
C ILE A 223 -17.98 4.10 -2.94
N PRO A 224 -17.24 4.90 -2.17
CA PRO A 224 -16.99 4.63 -0.74
C PRO A 224 -18.26 4.58 0.13
N MET A 225 -19.35 5.20 -0.31
CA MET A 225 -20.63 5.14 0.41
C MET A 225 -21.20 3.72 0.47
N SER A 226 -20.81 2.85 -0.47
CA SER A 226 -21.20 1.44 -0.52
C SER A 226 -20.38 0.55 0.43
N CYS A 227 -19.32 1.08 1.06
CA CYS A 227 -18.52 0.36 2.06
C CYS A 227 -19.18 0.32 3.45
N SER A 228 -20.51 0.45 3.52
CA SER A 228 -21.23 0.49 4.79
C SER A 228 -21.16 -0.86 5.51
N THR A 229 -20.36 -0.92 6.58
CA THR A 229 -20.40 -1.96 7.63
C THR A 229 -21.61 -1.85 8.52
#